data_AF-A0A914V9C0-F1
#
_entry.id   AF-A0A914V9C0-F1
#
_cell.length_a   1.000
_cell.length_b   1.000
_cell.length_c   1.000
_cell.angle_alpha   90.00
_cell.angle_beta   90.00
_cell.angle_gamma   90.00
#
_symmetry.space_group_name_H-M   'P 1'
#
loop_
_entity.id
_entity.type
_entity.pdbx_description
1 polymer ?
#
loop_
_entity_poly.entity_id
_entity_poly.type
_entity_poly.pdbx_seq_one_letter_code
_entity_poly.pdbx_strand_id
1 'polypeptide(L)'
;MELQLIFPIGVVLFVAIKYFLGKADENEKLLFGVYPQPGRWYWLKFCLFYSLLKLRSWGLLKRSGSAGYGSKSKVSLLDMERSQPLSDHPFAIDAAYFNGYNEEGYFLGAGVQRRPNQEVETLMFIRVPGLGILEWVNSPSTAQKERVAGMYSTSGGLTLAPVEAFKTWRVTLENANMQLREDRNRKFVVNFDLTWTADTPWIDFDTDLNPIALARSIACEPWSREFFTRLQDAHQTHHEQFGVLRGRLDIGGYKTVDDWSMVSMRDHSYGKYRDWSHFHRYILQYLAVDDGTRIALHIVSMPGVLMSHLVSGFVVDTSGRKTNVVSIDKRLDQIGEDGIPPDEYSFNAYTADGQTLSVRITKTVSMTYYCGKQWDAAISPYLCKAQVNGVAGRGMCEFEYFNAQGAQMRRTHNELTTM
;
A
#
# COMPACT_ATOMS: atom_id res chain seq x y z
N MET A 1 22.48 -23.16 -31.68
CA MET A 1 21.24 -22.93 -32.48
C MET A 1 20.13 -22.25 -31.64
N GLU A 2 20.47 -21.46 -30.61
CA GLU A 2 19.48 -20.81 -29.71
C GLU A 2 19.52 -19.26 -29.77
N LEU A 3 20.53 -18.66 -30.42
CA LEU A 3 20.63 -17.20 -30.58
C LEU A 3 19.91 -16.65 -31.83
N GLN A 4 19.49 -17.50 -32.76
CA GLN A 4 18.89 -17.07 -34.04
C GLN A 4 17.39 -16.74 -33.96
N LEU A 5 16.71 -17.09 -32.86
CA LEU A 5 15.28 -16.78 -32.63
C LEU A 5 15.06 -15.51 -31.78
N ILE A 6 16.07 -15.08 -31.01
CA ILE A 6 15.99 -13.88 -30.15
C ILE A 6 16.08 -12.60 -30.99
N PHE A 7 16.90 -12.63 -32.05
CA PHE A 7 17.14 -11.48 -32.93
C PHE A 7 15.90 -11.03 -33.73
N PRO A 8 15.15 -11.93 -34.43
CA PRO A 8 13.97 -11.51 -35.18
C PRO A 8 12.82 -11.05 -34.27
N ILE A 9 12.65 -11.63 -33.08
CA ILE A 9 11.65 -11.18 -32.09
C ILE A 9 11.99 -9.78 -31.59
N GLY A 10 13.26 -9.52 -31.25
CA GLY A 10 13.72 -8.20 -30.82
C GLY A 10 13.55 -7.13 -31.91
N VAL A 11 13.78 -7.47 -33.18
CA VAL A 11 13.59 -6.55 -34.31
C VAL A 11 12.11 -6.30 -34.60
N VAL A 12 11.25 -7.33 -34.55
CA VAL A 12 9.79 -7.17 -34.71
C VAL A 12 9.21 -6.35 -33.55
N LEU A 13 9.65 -6.60 -32.31
CA LEU A 13 9.31 -5.76 -31.16
C LEU A 13 9.78 -4.32 -31.36
N PHE A 14 11.01 -4.11 -31.81
CA PHE A 14 11.56 -2.77 -32.04
C PHE A 14 10.82 -2.02 -33.15
N VAL A 15 10.48 -2.69 -34.25
CA VAL A 15 9.70 -2.11 -35.37
C VAL A 15 8.26 -1.84 -34.96
N ALA A 16 7.62 -2.77 -34.25
CA ALA A 16 6.29 -2.58 -33.68
C ALA A 16 6.29 -1.41 -32.69
N ILE A 17 7.20 -1.42 -31.72
CA ILE A 17 7.39 -0.33 -30.75
C ILE A 17 7.61 0.99 -31.50
N LYS A 18 8.52 1.07 -32.48
CA LYS A 18 8.76 2.32 -33.23
C LYS A 18 7.54 2.78 -34.03
N TYR A 19 6.77 1.86 -34.59
CA TYR A 19 5.54 2.15 -35.34
C TYR A 19 4.38 2.59 -34.42
N PHE A 20 4.24 1.98 -33.24
CA PHE A 20 3.21 2.30 -32.25
C PHE A 20 3.55 3.53 -31.40
N LEU A 21 4.82 3.75 -31.06
CA LEU A 21 5.31 4.98 -30.43
C LEU A 21 5.11 6.21 -31.34
N GLY A 22 5.13 6.02 -32.66
CA GLY A 22 4.91 7.10 -33.64
C GLY A 22 3.44 7.45 -33.88
N LYS A 23 2.51 6.67 -33.31
CA LYS A 23 1.06 6.93 -33.31
C LYS A 23 0.53 6.68 -31.91
N ALA A 24 0.99 7.48 -30.94
CA ALA A 24 0.24 7.65 -29.71
C ALA A 24 -1.23 7.86 -30.11
N ASP A 25 -2.16 7.13 -29.51
CA ASP A 25 -3.58 7.30 -29.81
C ASP A 25 -3.99 8.69 -29.27
N GLU A 26 -3.74 9.72 -30.07
CA GLU A 26 -4.01 11.15 -29.79
C GLU A 26 -5.51 11.44 -29.56
N ASN A 27 -6.37 10.43 -29.64
CA ASN A 27 -7.82 10.52 -29.53
C ASN A 27 -8.44 9.60 -28.47
N GLU A 28 -7.65 8.99 -27.57
CA GLU A 28 -8.23 8.22 -26.46
C GLU A 28 -8.86 9.17 -25.43
N LYS A 29 -10.19 9.20 -25.37
CA LYS A 29 -10.93 9.95 -24.34
C LYS A 29 -10.60 9.35 -22.97
N LEU A 30 -9.93 10.15 -22.14
CA LEU A 30 -9.66 9.82 -20.75
C LEU A 30 -10.96 9.89 -19.95
N LEU A 31 -11.30 8.82 -19.25
CA LEU A 31 -12.40 8.85 -18.29
C LEU A 31 -11.99 9.71 -17.09
N PHE A 32 -12.85 10.64 -16.68
CA PHE A 32 -12.55 11.69 -15.68
C PHE A 32 -11.27 12.51 -15.96
N GLY A 33 -10.76 12.51 -17.21
CA GLY A 33 -9.50 13.19 -17.54
C GLY A 33 -8.24 12.47 -17.00
N VAL A 34 -8.38 11.29 -16.41
CA VAL A 34 -7.29 10.56 -15.74
C VAL A 34 -7.07 9.17 -16.32
N TYR A 35 -8.15 8.46 -16.63
CA TYR A 35 -8.14 7.02 -16.85
C TYR A 35 -8.22 6.66 -18.35
N PRO A 36 -7.09 6.37 -19.02
CA PRO A 36 -7.09 5.82 -20.37
C PRO A 36 -7.86 4.51 -20.43
N GLN A 37 -8.65 4.34 -21.49
CA GLN A 37 -9.46 3.14 -21.71
C GLN A 37 -8.78 2.23 -22.73
N PRO A 38 -9.04 0.91 -22.70
CA PRO A 38 -8.51 -0.01 -23.70
C PRO A 38 -8.82 0.42 -25.14
N GLY A 39 -7.79 0.90 -25.86
CA GLY A 39 -7.90 1.26 -27.26
C GLY A 39 -7.77 0.08 -28.23
N ARG A 40 -7.78 0.40 -29.53
CA ARG A 40 -7.65 -0.58 -30.63
C ARG A 40 -6.39 -1.45 -30.57
N TRP A 41 -5.32 -0.93 -29.96
CA TRP A 41 -4.02 -1.63 -29.85
C TRP A 41 -3.85 -2.38 -28.54
N TYR A 42 -4.83 -2.36 -27.64
CA TYR A 42 -4.74 -2.93 -26.30
C TYR A 42 -4.23 -4.38 -26.31
N TRP A 43 -4.86 -5.27 -27.07
CA TRP A 43 -4.50 -6.69 -27.08
C TRP A 43 -3.09 -6.95 -27.62
N LEU A 44 -2.64 -6.13 -28.58
CA LEU A 44 -1.27 -6.23 -29.08
C LEU A 44 -0.26 -5.78 -28.03
N LYS A 45 -0.50 -4.63 -27.38
CA LYS A 45 0.30 -4.13 -26.25
C LYS A 45 0.37 -5.17 -25.13
N PHE A 46 -0.78 -5.74 -24.76
CA PHE A 46 -0.90 -6.79 -23.76
C PHE A 46 -0.06 -8.01 -24.11
N CYS A 47 -0.25 -8.61 -25.29
CA CYS A 47 0.48 -9.81 -25.70
C CYS A 47 2.00 -9.59 -25.72
N LEU A 48 2.45 -8.44 -26.22
CA LEU A 48 3.86 -8.07 -26.26
C LEU A 48 4.43 -7.96 -24.85
N PHE A 49 3.80 -7.19 -23.97
CA PHE A 49 4.32 -6.96 -22.63
C PHE A 49 4.23 -8.20 -21.73
N TYR A 50 3.13 -8.95 -21.84
CA TYR A 50 2.98 -10.24 -21.15
C TYR A 50 4.08 -11.23 -21.54
N SER A 51 4.39 -11.32 -22.83
CA SER A 51 5.47 -12.18 -23.32
C SER A 51 6.83 -11.77 -22.75
N LEU A 52 7.12 -10.45 -22.68
CA LEU A 52 8.33 -9.93 -22.04
C LEU A 52 8.41 -10.32 -20.55
N LEU A 53 7.32 -10.16 -19.80
CA LEU A 53 7.26 -10.54 -18.39
C LEU A 53 7.45 -12.04 -18.18
N LYS A 54 6.86 -12.88 -19.03
CA LYS A 54 7.04 -14.34 -18.99
C LYS A 54 8.48 -14.75 -19.29
N LEU A 55 9.09 -14.19 -20.33
CA LEU A 55 10.51 -14.43 -20.66
C LEU A 55 11.43 -14.01 -19.51
N ARG A 56 11.14 -12.87 -18.87
CA ARG A 56 11.86 -12.42 -17.67
C ARG A 56 11.73 -13.42 -16.53
N SER A 57 10.52 -13.88 -16.22
CA SER A 57 10.27 -14.86 -15.15
C SER A 57 11.03 -16.17 -15.38
N TRP A 58 11.13 -16.63 -16.63
CA TRP A 58 11.94 -17.79 -17.00
C TRP A 58 13.45 -17.54 -16.87
N GLY A 59 13.91 -16.33 -17.16
CA GLY A 59 15.30 -15.94 -16.94
C GLY A 59 15.69 -15.92 -15.46
N LEU A 60 14.76 -15.57 -14.56
CA LEU A 60 14.97 -15.57 -13.11
C LEU A 60 15.07 -16.97 -12.53
N LEU A 61 14.26 -17.91 -13.01
CA LEU A 61 14.36 -19.32 -12.65
C LEU A 61 15.76 -19.90 -12.93
N LYS A 62 16.49 -19.33 -13.89
CA LYS A 62 17.86 -19.73 -14.24
C LYS A 62 18.95 -18.98 -13.44
N ARG A 63 18.61 -17.94 -12.69
CA ARG A 63 19.53 -17.07 -11.95
C ARG A 63 19.21 -17.11 -10.45
N SER A 64 19.50 -18.21 -9.77
CA SER A 64 19.38 -18.25 -8.30
C SER A 64 20.44 -17.36 -7.66
N GLY A 65 20.04 -16.44 -6.78
CA GLY A 65 20.95 -15.64 -5.95
C GLY A 65 21.25 -14.21 -6.42
N SER A 66 20.61 -13.71 -7.49
CA SER A 66 20.72 -12.30 -7.89
C SER A 66 19.70 -11.42 -7.17
N ALA A 67 20.08 -10.17 -6.87
CA ALA A 67 19.20 -9.11 -6.36
C ALA A 67 19.16 -7.91 -7.32
N GLY A 68 18.11 -7.09 -7.23
CA GLY A 68 17.89 -5.91 -8.06
C GLY A 68 16.69 -6.04 -9.01
N TYR A 69 16.60 -5.13 -10.00
CA TYR A 69 15.39 -4.91 -10.80
C TYR A 69 14.83 -6.21 -11.43
N GLY A 70 13.71 -6.69 -10.88
CA GLY A 70 13.04 -7.92 -11.31
C GLY A 70 13.54 -9.19 -10.69
N SER A 71 14.26 -9.10 -9.59
CA SER A 71 14.55 -10.18 -8.67
C SER A 71 14.23 -9.65 -7.28
N LYS A 72 14.54 -10.41 -6.22
CA LYS A 72 14.43 -9.86 -4.87
C LYS A 72 15.24 -8.57 -4.75
N SER A 73 14.73 -7.60 -4.01
CA SER A 73 15.43 -6.33 -3.79
C SER A 73 16.81 -6.51 -3.13
N LYS A 74 16.94 -7.52 -2.25
CA LYS A 74 18.17 -7.93 -1.57
C LYS A 74 18.37 -9.44 -1.63
N VAL A 75 19.61 -9.87 -1.44
CA VAL A 75 19.98 -11.30 -1.40
C VAL A 75 19.55 -11.93 -0.07
N SER A 76 19.73 -11.23 1.05
CA SER A 76 19.38 -11.69 2.39
C SER A 76 17.99 -11.21 2.81
N LEU A 77 17.18 -12.09 3.38
CA LEU A 77 15.87 -11.75 3.95
C LEU A 77 15.99 -10.75 5.11
N LEU A 78 17.04 -10.87 5.92
CA LEU A 78 17.31 -9.93 7.01
C LEU A 78 17.58 -8.52 6.47
N ASP A 79 18.26 -8.42 5.33
CA ASP A 79 18.52 -7.14 4.69
C ASP A 79 17.27 -6.53 4.05
N MET A 80 16.26 -7.34 3.71
CA MET A 80 14.96 -6.85 3.21
C MET A 80 14.14 -6.21 4.34
N GLU A 81 14.21 -6.77 5.55
CA GLU A 81 13.35 -6.40 6.69
C GLU A 81 13.86 -5.23 7.52
N ARG A 82 15.18 -4.98 7.51
CA ARG A 82 15.75 -3.85 8.25
C ARG A 82 15.47 -2.52 7.56
N SER A 83 15.71 -1.44 8.30
CA SER A 83 15.74 -0.08 7.74
C SER A 83 16.65 0.01 6.52
N GLN A 84 16.14 0.60 5.44
CA GLN A 84 16.89 0.77 4.21
C GLN A 84 17.67 2.10 4.21
N PRO A 85 18.84 2.14 3.54
CA PRO A 85 19.49 3.41 3.25
C PRO A 85 18.59 4.23 2.31
N LEU A 86 18.43 5.51 2.62
CA LEU A 86 17.72 6.44 1.74
C LEU A 86 18.62 6.83 0.56
N SER A 87 18.01 7.02 -0.60
CA SER A 87 18.70 7.59 -1.77
C SER A 87 18.95 9.10 -1.58
N ASP A 88 19.77 9.69 -2.44
CA ASP A 88 20.01 11.15 -2.45
C ASP A 88 18.81 11.96 -2.98
N HIS A 89 17.72 11.30 -3.40
CA HIS A 89 16.53 11.97 -3.90
C HIS A 89 15.78 12.68 -2.75
N PRO A 90 15.29 13.92 -2.92
CA PRO A 90 14.58 14.66 -1.86
C PRO A 90 13.31 13.94 -1.36
N PHE A 91 12.72 13.09 -2.19
CA PHE A 91 11.55 12.27 -1.87
C PHE A 91 11.90 10.80 -1.64
N ALA A 92 13.16 10.45 -1.32
CA ALA A 92 13.53 9.09 -0.93
C ALA A 92 12.66 8.59 0.22
N ILE A 93 12.46 7.27 0.29
CA ILE A 93 11.50 6.68 1.22
C ILE A 93 11.98 5.32 1.73
N ASP A 94 11.73 5.09 3.02
CA ASP A 94 11.75 3.79 3.68
C ASP A 94 10.69 3.79 4.79
N ALA A 95 9.70 2.92 4.69
CA ALA A 95 8.49 2.95 5.50
C ALA A 95 8.13 1.57 6.04
N ALA A 96 7.84 1.49 7.34
CA ALA A 96 7.22 0.31 7.95
C ALA A 96 5.85 0.71 8.51
N TYR A 97 4.85 -0.12 8.28
CA TYR A 97 3.48 0.12 8.71
C TYR A 97 2.81 -1.15 9.21
N PHE A 98 2.06 -1.01 10.28
CA PHE A 98 1.21 -2.05 10.86
C PHE A 98 -0.20 -1.49 11.00
N ASN A 99 -1.19 -2.28 10.61
CA ASN A 99 -2.56 -2.09 11.07
C ASN A 99 -2.96 -3.21 12.05
N GLY A 100 -4.06 -3.03 12.75
CA GLY A 100 -4.61 -4.08 13.61
C GLY A 100 -6.09 -3.88 13.84
N TYR A 101 -6.87 -4.95 13.84
CA TYR A 101 -8.29 -4.92 14.22
C TYR A 101 -8.74 -6.21 14.88
N ASN A 102 -9.77 -6.13 15.72
CA ASN A 102 -10.36 -7.30 16.38
C ASN A 102 -11.89 -7.20 16.53
N GLU A 103 -12.49 -8.27 17.06
CA GLU A 103 -13.95 -8.41 17.19
C GLU A 103 -14.56 -7.42 18.18
N GLU A 104 -13.80 -7.03 19.20
CA GLU A 104 -14.20 -6.01 20.18
C GLU A 104 -14.28 -4.61 19.53
N GLY A 105 -13.72 -4.47 18.33
CA GLY A 105 -13.72 -3.27 17.52
C GLY A 105 -12.52 -2.36 17.80
N TYR A 106 -11.44 -2.85 18.40
CA TYR A 106 -10.19 -2.09 18.37
C TYR A 106 -9.73 -1.92 16.92
N PHE A 107 -9.14 -0.76 16.62
CA PHE A 107 -8.54 -0.49 15.31
C PHE A 107 -7.28 0.35 15.50
N LEU A 108 -6.14 -0.19 15.07
CA LEU A 108 -4.81 0.37 15.20
C LEU A 108 -4.25 0.68 13.82
N GLY A 109 -3.60 1.83 13.70
CA GLY A 109 -2.63 2.11 12.64
C GLY A 109 -1.37 2.68 13.27
N ALA A 110 -0.22 2.08 12.96
CA ALA A 110 1.09 2.46 13.47
C ALA A 110 2.11 2.38 12.33
N GLY A 111 2.59 3.54 11.86
CA GLY A 111 3.49 3.64 10.72
C GLY A 111 4.56 4.70 10.92
N VAL A 112 5.76 4.37 10.45
CA VAL A 112 6.91 5.27 10.42
C VAL A 112 7.50 5.25 9.02
N GLN A 113 7.55 6.42 8.40
CA GLN A 113 8.16 6.62 7.09
C GLN A 113 9.34 7.59 7.19
N ARG A 114 10.53 7.08 6.93
CA ARG A 114 11.78 7.83 6.96
C ARG A 114 11.98 8.58 5.64
N ARG A 115 12.38 9.85 5.74
CA ARG A 115 12.68 10.75 4.63
C ARG A 115 14.07 11.40 4.81
N PRO A 116 14.67 11.95 3.74
CA PRO A 116 15.90 12.74 3.84
C PRO A 116 15.78 13.91 4.82
N ASN A 117 16.92 14.46 5.25
CA ASN A 117 16.99 15.64 6.12
C ASN A 117 16.34 15.45 7.51
N GLN A 118 16.36 14.22 8.04
CA GLN A 118 15.79 13.92 9.37
C GLN A 118 14.29 14.27 9.43
N GLU A 119 13.58 13.97 8.36
CA GLU A 119 12.12 14.08 8.30
C GLU A 119 11.52 12.68 8.46
N VAL A 120 10.42 12.61 9.20
CA VAL A 120 9.65 11.38 9.41
C VAL A 120 8.17 11.70 9.21
N GLU A 121 7.45 10.84 8.48
CA GLU A 121 5.99 10.85 8.50
C GLU A 121 5.53 9.73 9.43
N THR A 122 4.80 10.09 10.49
CA THR A 122 4.30 9.16 11.50
C THR A 122 2.79 9.10 11.41
N LEU A 123 2.26 7.89 11.25
CA LEU A 123 0.84 7.60 11.34
C LEU A 123 0.60 6.83 12.64
N MET A 124 -0.20 7.37 13.55
CA MET A 124 -0.49 6.69 14.81
C MET A 124 -1.92 7.01 15.29
N PHE A 125 -2.77 5.98 15.34
CA PHE A 125 -4.11 6.07 15.90
C PHE A 125 -4.55 4.75 16.54
N ILE A 126 -5.45 4.84 17.52
CA ILE A 126 -6.11 3.70 18.15
C ILE A 126 -7.59 4.04 18.36
N ARG A 127 -8.50 3.32 17.70
CA ARG A 127 -9.91 3.31 18.07
C ARG A 127 -10.10 2.39 19.26
N VAL A 128 -10.67 2.93 20.33
CA VAL A 128 -10.93 2.22 21.58
C VAL A 128 -12.45 2.11 21.76
N PRO A 129 -13.02 0.90 21.84
CA PRO A 129 -14.44 0.71 22.06
C PRO A 129 -14.92 1.44 23.32
N GLY A 130 -15.95 2.28 23.18
CA GLY A 130 -16.52 3.06 24.30
C GLY A 130 -15.79 4.35 24.65
N LEU A 131 -14.62 4.64 24.06
CA LEU A 131 -13.91 5.92 24.26
C LEU A 131 -13.96 6.81 23.01
N GLY A 132 -13.62 6.28 21.84
CA GLY A 132 -13.45 7.04 20.60
C GLY A 132 -12.12 6.74 19.92
N ILE A 133 -11.63 7.66 19.10
CA ILE A 133 -10.35 7.53 18.38
C ILE A 133 -9.29 8.35 19.09
N LEU A 134 -8.26 7.69 19.61
CA LEU A 134 -7.03 8.34 20.04
C LEU A 134 -6.12 8.53 18.83
N GLU A 135 -5.68 9.75 18.59
CA GLU A 135 -4.79 10.10 17.48
C GLU A 135 -3.53 10.81 18.01
N TRP A 136 -2.46 10.79 17.21
CA TRP A 136 -1.24 11.52 17.54
C TRP A 136 -1.52 13.02 17.72
N VAL A 137 -0.79 13.70 18.60
CA VAL A 137 -1.00 15.15 18.85
C VAL A 137 -0.80 16.04 17.62
N ASN A 138 0.02 15.59 16.66
CA ASN A 138 0.26 16.34 15.42
C ASN A 138 -0.82 16.09 14.35
N SER A 139 -1.82 15.25 14.65
CA SER A 139 -2.92 14.96 13.73
C SER A 139 -3.71 16.23 13.40
N PRO A 140 -4.10 16.46 12.14
CA PRO A 140 -4.18 15.45 11.07
C PRO A 140 -2.90 15.29 10.24
N SER A 141 -1.80 15.98 10.55
CA SER A 141 -0.56 15.90 9.78
C SER A 141 0.27 14.68 10.22
N THR A 142 0.75 13.89 9.26
CA THR A 142 1.73 12.83 9.54
C THR A 142 3.16 13.35 9.57
N ALA A 143 3.47 14.42 8.83
CA ALA A 143 4.82 14.97 8.68
C ALA A 143 5.37 15.63 9.95
N GLN A 144 6.57 15.21 10.35
CA GLN A 144 7.30 15.65 11.53
C GLN A 144 8.80 15.80 11.21
N LYS A 145 9.47 16.75 11.86
CA LYS A 145 10.93 16.88 11.81
C LYS A 145 11.50 16.24 13.06
N GLU A 146 12.23 15.14 12.88
CA GLU A 146 12.76 14.36 14.00
C GLU A 146 14.14 13.79 13.66
N ARG A 147 15.09 13.97 14.57
CA ARG A 147 16.42 13.34 14.45
C ARG A 147 16.34 11.88 14.90
N VAL A 148 15.93 11.00 14.00
CA VAL A 148 15.86 9.57 14.26
C VAL A 148 17.10 8.86 13.73
N ALA A 149 17.82 8.17 14.62
CA ALA A 149 18.98 7.36 14.25
C ALA A 149 18.54 5.97 13.80
N GLY A 150 18.56 5.72 12.49
CA GLY A 150 18.68 4.38 11.90
C GLY A 150 17.57 3.34 12.12
N MET A 151 16.59 3.57 13.00
CA MET A 151 15.46 2.67 13.25
C MET A 151 14.12 3.31 12.86
N TYR A 152 13.07 2.51 12.75
CA TYR A 152 11.69 2.99 12.64
C TYR A 152 11.20 3.42 14.02
N SER A 153 11.77 4.49 14.55
CA SER A 153 11.38 5.07 15.84
C SER A 153 11.01 6.54 15.69
N THR A 154 10.28 7.06 16.68
CA THR A 154 9.84 8.45 16.70
C THR A 154 10.12 9.07 18.06
N SER A 155 10.22 10.39 18.12
CA SER A 155 10.44 11.11 19.39
C SER A 155 9.26 11.00 20.36
N GLY A 156 8.07 10.70 19.85
CA GLY A 156 6.88 10.44 20.69
C GLY A 156 6.71 8.99 21.15
N GLY A 157 7.75 8.15 21.01
CA GLY A 157 7.83 6.85 21.67
C GLY A 157 7.39 5.64 20.83
N LEU A 158 6.93 5.82 19.59
CA LEU A 158 6.65 4.69 18.69
C LEU A 158 7.97 4.08 18.22
N THR A 159 8.11 2.76 18.32
CA THR A 159 9.23 1.99 17.75
C THR A 159 8.74 0.72 17.06
N LEU A 160 9.18 0.50 15.82
CA LEU A 160 8.95 -0.71 15.03
C LEU A 160 10.30 -1.38 14.78
N ALA A 161 10.49 -2.61 15.29
CA ALA A 161 11.75 -3.31 15.20
C ALA A 161 11.58 -4.75 14.68
N PRO A 162 12.27 -5.14 13.59
CA PRO A 162 12.31 -6.54 13.19
C PRO A 162 13.05 -7.34 14.26
N VAL A 163 12.47 -8.47 14.67
CA VAL A 163 13.08 -9.43 15.61
C VAL A 163 13.59 -10.64 14.83
N GLU A 164 12.74 -11.21 13.98
CA GLU A 164 13.09 -12.29 13.07
C GLU A 164 12.46 -12.01 11.71
N ALA A 165 13.27 -12.01 10.65
CA ALA A 165 12.86 -11.60 9.31
C ALA A 165 11.63 -12.36 8.81
N PHE A 166 10.60 -11.64 8.37
CA PHE A 166 9.32 -12.19 7.86
C PHE A 166 8.57 -13.11 8.85
N LYS A 167 8.88 -13.01 10.15
CA LYS A 167 8.27 -13.81 11.20
C LYS A 167 7.79 -12.98 12.37
N THR A 168 8.67 -12.16 12.93
CA THR A 168 8.39 -11.49 14.19
C THR A 168 8.90 -10.06 14.21
N TRP A 169 8.06 -9.14 14.66
CA TRP A 169 8.40 -7.75 14.92
C TRP A 169 7.98 -7.35 16.33
N ARG A 170 8.70 -6.42 16.93
CA ARG A 170 8.27 -5.73 18.14
C ARG A 170 7.75 -4.34 17.77
N VAL A 171 6.56 -4.04 18.25
CA VAL A 171 5.83 -2.79 17.99
C VAL A 171 5.50 -2.18 19.35
N THR A 172 6.22 -1.14 19.74
CA THR A 172 6.08 -0.49 21.05
C THR A 172 5.69 0.97 20.93
N LEU A 173 4.97 1.44 21.93
CA LEU A 173 4.65 2.84 22.13
C LEU A 173 4.87 3.16 23.59
N GLU A 174 5.75 4.12 23.88
CA GLU A 174 6.13 4.48 25.24
C GLU A 174 5.81 5.93 25.55
N ASN A 175 5.05 6.16 26.62
CA ASN A 175 4.66 7.45 27.17
C ASN A 175 4.09 8.43 26.13
N ALA A 176 3.38 7.90 25.13
CA ALA A 176 2.88 8.71 24.04
C ALA A 176 1.67 9.53 24.50
N ASN A 177 1.77 10.84 24.33
CA ASN A 177 0.63 11.72 24.54
C ASN A 177 -0.28 11.64 23.31
N MET A 178 -1.47 11.06 23.45
CA MET A 178 -2.46 10.95 22.38
C MET A 178 -3.70 11.79 22.74
N GLN A 179 -4.31 12.41 21.75
CA GLN A 179 -5.52 13.21 21.93
C GLN A 179 -6.74 12.46 21.42
N LEU A 180 -7.88 12.66 22.08
CA LEU A 180 -9.15 12.16 21.58
C LEU A 180 -9.58 12.99 20.37
N ARG A 181 -9.93 12.34 19.26
CA ARG A 181 -10.33 13.01 18.02
C ARG A 181 -11.61 13.81 18.21
N GLU A 182 -12.56 13.26 18.96
CA GLU A 182 -13.87 13.87 19.24
C GLU A 182 -13.78 15.05 20.23
N ASP A 183 -12.72 15.10 21.05
CA ASP A 183 -12.43 16.21 21.98
C ASP A 183 -10.92 16.34 22.18
N ARG A 184 -10.30 17.23 21.41
CA ARG A 184 -8.84 17.41 21.38
C ARG A 184 -8.25 17.95 22.70
N ASN A 185 -9.07 18.43 23.63
CA ASN A 185 -8.62 18.83 24.96
C ASN A 185 -8.39 17.62 25.88
N ARG A 186 -9.04 16.48 25.58
CA ARG A 186 -8.86 15.24 26.33
C ARG A 186 -7.66 14.48 25.79
N LYS A 187 -6.65 14.35 26.64
CA LYS A 187 -5.38 13.70 26.32
C LYS A 187 -5.14 12.51 27.24
N PHE A 188 -4.48 11.50 26.71
CA PHE A 188 -4.15 10.27 27.39
C PHE A 188 -2.68 9.96 27.19
N VAL A 189 -2.02 9.50 28.25
CA VAL A 189 -0.73 8.84 28.11
C VAL A 189 -1.01 7.40 27.72
N VAL A 190 -0.51 6.99 26.57
CA VAL A 190 -0.76 5.66 25.99
C VAL A 190 0.55 4.91 25.90
N ASN A 191 0.51 3.65 26.34
CA ASN A 191 1.61 2.70 26.18
C ASN A 191 1.11 1.41 25.53
N PHE A 192 1.91 0.82 24.67
CA PHE A 192 1.76 -0.59 24.32
C PHE A 192 3.10 -1.26 24.07
N ASP A 193 3.14 -2.56 24.30
CA ASP A 193 4.26 -3.42 23.93
C ASP A 193 3.68 -4.67 23.27
N LEU A 194 3.81 -4.72 21.94
CA LEU A 194 3.20 -5.73 21.10
C LEU A 194 4.26 -6.53 20.38
N THR A 195 4.03 -7.83 20.31
CA THR A 195 4.71 -8.71 19.37
C THR A 195 3.79 -8.94 18.19
N TRP A 196 4.26 -8.58 17.00
CA TRP A 196 3.64 -9.00 15.75
C TRP A 196 4.24 -10.32 15.32
N THR A 197 3.40 -11.31 15.00
CA THR A 197 3.84 -12.61 14.48
C THR A 197 3.11 -12.94 13.20
N ALA A 198 3.86 -13.28 12.15
CA ALA A 198 3.30 -13.69 10.87
C ALA A 198 2.46 -14.97 10.98
N ASP A 199 1.28 -14.97 10.36
CA ASP A 199 0.41 -16.14 10.21
C ASP A 199 0.26 -16.58 8.74
N THR A 200 0.85 -15.82 7.80
CA THR A 200 0.82 -16.10 6.36
C THR A 200 2.21 -16.01 5.72
N PRO A 201 2.42 -16.61 4.53
CA PRO A 201 3.59 -16.31 3.70
C PRO A 201 3.59 -14.84 3.28
N TRP A 202 4.76 -14.21 3.25
CA TRP A 202 4.89 -12.84 2.74
C TRP A 202 4.75 -12.78 1.21
N ILE A 203 4.43 -11.59 0.72
CA ILE A 203 4.43 -11.23 -0.69
C ILE A 203 5.56 -10.26 -0.93
N ASP A 204 6.38 -10.56 -1.93
CA ASP A 204 7.37 -9.64 -2.46
C ASP A 204 6.89 -9.15 -3.82
N PHE A 205 6.47 -7.89 -3.91
CA PHE A 205 5.90 -7.36 -5.14
C PHE A 205 6.91 -7.26 -6.30
N ASP A 206 8.22 -7.36 -6.04
CA ASP A 206 9.22 -7.42 -7.11
C ASP A 206 9.21 -8.77 -7.84
N THR A 207 8.75 -9.84 -7.18
CA THR A 207 8.84 -11.22 -7.68
C THR A 207 7.49 -11.93 -7.79
N ASP A 208 6.52 -11.56 -6.95
CA ASP A 208 5.22 -12.22 -6.85
C ASP A 208 4.12 -11.55 -7.68
N LEU A 209 4.34 -10.34 -8.21
CA LEU A 209 3.34 -9.66 -9.04
C LEU A 209 2.90 -10.51 -10.25
N ASN A 210 1.58 -10.65 -10.43
CA ASN A 210 1.06 -11.46 -11.53
C ASN A 210 1.31 -10.79 -12.90
N PRO A 211 1.96 -11.47 -13.86
CA PRO A 211 2.24 -10.91 -15.18
C PRO A 211 1.00 -10.50 -15.98
N ILE A 212 -0.14 -11.17 -15.78
CA ILE A 212 -1.40 -10.84 -16.47
C ILE A 212 -1.91 -9.49 -15.97
N ALA A 213 -1.97 -9.30 -14.64
CA ALA A 213 -2.42 -8.06 -14.04
C ALA A 213 -1.56 -6.88 -14.51
N LEU A 214 -0.24 -7.02 -14.41
CA LEU A 214 0.70 -5.98 -14.82
C LEU A 214 0.61 -5.67 -16.33
N ALA A 215 0.52 -6.69 -17.19
CA ALA A 215 0.40 -6.48 -18.62
C ALA A 215 -0.92 -5.81 -19.01
N ARG A 216 -2.04 -6.13 -18.33
CA ARG A 216 -3.33 -5.45 -18.56
C ARG A 216 -3.23 -3.96 -18.25
N SER A 217 -2.63 -3.63 -17.11
CA SER A 217 -2.43 -2.25 -16.67
C SER A 217 -1.55 -1.45 -17.64
N ILE A 218 -0.40 -2.00 -18.05
CA ILE A 218 0.50 -1.31 -19.01
C ILE A 218 -0.13 -1.20 -20.40
N ALA A 219 -0.97 -2.14 -20.82
CA ALA A 219 -1.60 -2.11 -22.13
C ALA A 219 -2.66 -0.99 -22.26
N CYS A 220 -3.27 -0.58 -21.14
CA CYS A 220 -4.17 0.58 -21.09
C CYS A 220 -3.42 1.90 -21.30
N GLU A 221 -2.13 1.98 -20.96
CA GLU A 221 -1.39 3.23 -21.03
C GLU A 221 -1.01 3.63 -22.47
N PRO A 222 -0.91 4.94 -22.75
CA PRO A 222 -0.21 5.45 -23.92
C PRO A 222 1.27 5.08 -23.85
N TRP A 223 1.75 4.28 -24.82
CA TRP A 223 3.16 3.91 -24.86
C TRP A 223 3.98 5.04 -25.45
N SER A 224 4.95 5.51 -24.68
CA SER A 224 5.98 6.45 -25.11
C SER A 224 7.33 6.08 -24.50
N ARG A 225 8.43 6.64 -24.99
CA ARG A 225 9.74 6.45 -24.37
C ARG A 225 9.75 7.01 -22.94
N GLU A 226 9.07 8.12 -22.76
CA GLU A 226 8.92 8.84 -21.50
C GLU A 226 8.13 7.99 -20.50
N PHE A 227 7.06 7.32 -20.95
CA PHE A 227 6.30 6.37 -20.14
C PHE A 227 7.20 5.26 -19.59
N PHE A 228 7.95 4.55 -20.44
CA PHE A 228 8.82 3.47 -19.98
C PHE A 228 10.00 3.94 -19.13
N THR A 229 10.52 5.14 -19.40
CA THR A 229 11.55 5.76 -18.54
C THR A 229 11.01 6.01 -17.14
N ARG A 230 9.81 6.58 -17.03
CA ARG A 230 9.16 6.85 -15.74
C ARG A 230 8.80 5.55 -15.02
N LEU A 231 8.27 4.56 -15.72
CA LEU A 231 7.96 3.24 -15.17
C LEU A 231 9.18 2.57 -14.53
N GLN A 232 10.35 2.69 -15.16
CA GLN A 232 11.60 2.16 -14.61
C GLN A 232 12.11 2.99 -13.42
N ASP A 233 12.01 4.32 -13.50
CA ASP A 233 12.52 5.24 -12.48
C ASP A 233 11.70 5.25 -11.19
N ALA A 234 10.38 5.09 -11.31
CA ALA A 234 9.43 5.09 -10.21
C ALA A 234 9.31 3.72 -9.49
N HIS A 235 10.18 2.77 -9.82
CA HIS A 235 10.19 1.47 -9.18
C HIS A 235 10.40 1.58 -7.66
N GLN A 236 9.51 0.92 -6.92
CA GLN A 236 9.53 0.81 -5.48
C GLN A 236 9.37 -0.66 -5.12
N THR A 237 10.14 -1.10 -4.13
CA THR A 237 9.96 -2.41 -3.52
C THR A 237 8.97 -2.27 -2.38
N HIS A 238 8.05 -3.23 -2.27
CA HIS A 238 7.23 -3.39 -1.09
C HIS A 238 7.00 -4.86 -0.77
N HIS A 239 6.83 -5.15 0.52
CA HIS A 239 6.55 -6.48 1.01
C HIS A 239 5.41 -6.45 2.02
N GLU A 240 4.47 -7.38 1.87
CA GLU A 240 3.29 -7.44 2.72
C GLU A 240 3.10 -8.82 3.32
N GLN A 241 2.55 -8.84 4.53
CA GLN A 241 2.31 -10.08 5.25
C GLN A 241 1.21 -9.89 6.30
N PHE A 242 0.30 -10.86 6.40
CA PHE A 242 -0.64 -10.94 7.52
C PHE A 242 0.01 -11.60 8.73
N GLY A 243 -0.47 -11.19 9.90
CA GLY A 243 -0.08 -11.73 11.17
C GLY A 243 -1.03 -11.31 12.28
N VAL A 244 -0.56 -11.47 13.50
CA VAL A 244 -1.30 -11.13 14.72
C VAL A 244 -0.44 -10.21 15.56
N LEU A 245 -1.00 -9.08 16.00
CA LEU A 245 -0.45 -8.28 17.09
C LEU A 245 -0.97 -8.85 18.41
N ARG A 246 -0.08 -9.07 19.38
CA ARG A 246 -0.44 -9.48 20.73
C ARG A 246 0.45 -8.82 21.76
N GLY A 247 -0.14 -8.35 22.85
CA GLY A 247 0.59 -7.83 24.00
C GLY A 247 -0.29 -6.96 24.88
N ARG A 248 0.29 -5.95 25.52
CA ARG A 248 -0.42 -5.11 26.49
C ARG A 248 -0.69 -3.72 25.94
N LEU A 249 -1.88 -3.18 26.22
CA LEU A 249 -2.27 -1.77 26.02
C LEU A 249 -2.54 -1.14 27.38
N ASP A 250 -2.02 0.05 27.60
CA ASP A 250 -2.32 0.89 28.75
C ASP A 250 -2.71 2.29 28.31
N ILE A 251 -3.89 2.74 28.73
CA ILE A 251 -4.41 4.08 28.49
C ILE A 251 -4.57 4.72 29.87
N GLY A 252 -3.65 5.61 30.21
CA GLY A 252 -3.53 6.22 31.53
C GLY A 252 -4.84 6.85 31.99
N GLY A 253 -5.29 6.46 33.19
CA GLY A 253 -6.54 6.94 33.78
C GLY A 253 -7.82 6.42 33.12
N TYR A 254 -7.73 5.47 32.18
CA TYR A 254 -8.90 4.90 31.50
C TYR A 254 -8.96 3.37 31.56
N LYS A 255 -8.01 2.65 30.94
CA LYS A 255 -8.09 1.19 30.81
C LYS A 255 -6.72 0.57 30.54
N THR A 256 -6.46 -0.58 31.13
CA THR A 256 -5.37 -1.49 30.77
C THR A 256 -5.97 -2.77 30.18
N VAL A 257 -5.34 -3.31 29.14
CA VAL A 257 -5.69 -4.58 28.49
C VAL A 257 -4.42 -5.42 28.39
N ASP A 258 -4.32 -6.49 29.17
CA ASP A 258 -3.08 -7.29 29.25
C ASP A 258 -2.90 -8.27 28.09
N ASP A 259 -4.00 -8.78 27.52
CA ASP A 259 -3.99 -9.68 26.36
C ASP A 259 -4.66 -9.02 25.15
N TRP A 260 -4.15 -7.85 24.77
CA TRP A 260 -4.63 -7.12 23.61
C TRP A 260 -4.16 -7.80 22.34
N SER A 261 -5.08 -8.50 21.66
CA SER A 261 -4.82 -9.24 20.42
C SER A 261 -5.67 -8.75 19.26
N MET A 262 -5.04 -8.66 18.08
CA MET A 262 -5.66 -8.18 16.84
C MET A 262 -5.08 -8.91 15.63
N VAL A 263 -5.94 -9.18 14.64
CA VAL A 263 -5.47 -9.52 13.29
C VAL A 263 -4.82 -8.29 12.70
N SER A 264 -3.70 -8.48 12.01
CA SER A 264 -2.83 -7.40 11.57
C SER A 264 -2.27 -7.69 10.18
N MET A 265 -2.05 -6.65 9.40
CA MET A 265 -1.23 -6.65 8.20
C MET A 265 -0.06 -5.71 8.40
N ARG A 266 1.10 -6.15 7.92
CA ARG A 266 2.33 -5.36 7.90
C ARG A 266 2.78 -5.07 6.46
N ASP A 267 3.02 -3.80 6.17
CA ASP A 267 3.71 -3.34 4.96
C ASP A 267 5.12 -2.83 5.28
N HIS A 268 6.06 -3.15 4.40
CA HIS A 268 7.39 -2.51 4.36
C HIS A 268 7.68 -2.07 2.93
N SER A 269 7.74 -0.76 2.75
CA SER A 269 7.89 -0.08 1.46
C SER A 269 9.17 0.75 1.41
N TYR A 270 9.95 0.65 0.34
CA TYR A 270 11.11 1.52 0.11
C TYR A 270 11.43 1.67 -1.38
N GLY A 271 12.09 2.77 -1.72
CA GLY A 271 12.46 3.00 -3.11
C GLY A 271 13.28 4.27 -3.31
N LYS A 272 13.62 4.52 -4.57
CA LYS A 272 14.37 5.73 -4.95
C LYS A 272 13.62 6.98 -4.50
N TYR A 273 12.31 7.03 -4.75
CA TYR A 273 11.43 8.08 -4.26
C TYR A 273 9.96 7.69 -4.25
N ARG A 274 9.18 8.42 -3.44
CA ARG A 274 7.72 8.46 -3.45
C ARG A 274 7.25 9.89 -3.19
N ASP A 275 6.62 10.50 -4.18
CA ASP A 275 5.96 11.79 -4.05
C ASP A 275 4.45 11.55 -3.99
N TRP A 276 3.81 12.02 -2.92
CA TRP A 276 2.38 11.86 -2.71
C TRP A 276 1.55 12.56 -3.79
N SER A 277 2.07 13.62 -4.40
CA SER A 277 1.40 14.33 -5.50
C SER A 277 1.33 13.54 -6.80
N HIS A 278 2.05 12.42 -6.92
CA HIS A 278 1.99 11.57 -8.10
C HIS A 278 0.76 10.68 -8.12
N PHE A 279 0.19 10.37 -6.95
CA PHE A 279 -1.05 9.62 -6.88
C PHE A 279 -2.19 10.51 -7.36
N HIS A 280 -3.11 9.94 -8.13
CA HIS A 280 -4.45 10.50 -8.26
C HIS A 280 -5.31 10.00 -7.10
N ARG A 281 -5.26 8.69 -6.87
CA ARG A 281 -5.86 8.01 -5.73
C ARG A 281 -5.48 6.54 -5.66
N TYR A 282 -5.72 5.91 -4.51
CA TYR A 282 -5.75 4.45 -4.37
C TYR A 282 -6.78 3.94 -3.38
N ILE A 283 -7.03 2.63 -3.46
CA ILE A 283 -7.76 1.84 -2.47
C ILE A 283 -6.90 0.63 -2.10
N LEU A 284 -6.48 0.52 -0.84
CA LEU A 284 -5.86 -0.69 -0.28
C LEU A 284 -6.86 -1.38 0.63
N GLN A 285 -6.97 -2.71 0.55
CA GLN A 285 -7.94 -3.50 1.31
C GLN A 285 -7.25 -4.70 1.92
N TYR A 286 -7.33 -4.84 3.24
CA TYR A 286 -6.74 -5.94 3.99
C TYR A 286 -7.82 -6.61 4.83
N LEU A 287 -8.28 -7.76 4.37
CA LEU A 287 -9.44 -8.47 4.90
C LEU A 287 -9.02 -9.79 5.55
N ALA A 288 -9.59 -10.07 6.70
CA ALA A 288 -9.54 -11.35 7.38
C ALA A 288 -10.96 -11.92 7.45
N VAL A 289 -11.15 -13.06 6.80
CA VAL A 289 -12.43 -13.78 6.75
C VAL A 289 -12.48 -14.75 7.93
N ASP A 290 -13.67 -14.98 8.49
CA ASP A 290 -13.88 -15.79 9.69
C ASP A 290 -13.51 -17.27 9.47
N ASP A 291 -13.46 -17.74 8.22
CA ASP A 291 -12.97 -19.09 7.87
C ASP A 291 -11.44 -19.23 7.93
N GLY A 292 -10.72 -18.12 8.14
CA GLY A 292 -9.25 -18.07 8.16
C GLY A 292 -8.62 -17.49 6.90
N THR A 293 -9.38 -17.25 5.83
CA THR A 293 -8.86 -16.65 4.59
C THR A 293 -8.35 -15.23 4.83
N ARG A 294 -7.20 -14.89 4.23
CA ARG A 294 -6.63 -13.54 4.22
C ARG A 294 -6.61 -12.97 2.81
N ILE A 295 -6.98 -11.72 2.65
CA ILE A 295 -7.05 -11.06 1.34
C ILE A 295 -6.42 -9.68 1.43
N ALA A 296 -5.40 -9.43 0.61
CA ALA A 296 -4.92 -8.08 0.31
C ALA A 296 -5.28 -7.73 -1.13
N LEU A 297 -5.86 -6.55 -1.36
CA LEU A 297 -6.22 -6.07 -2.69
C LEU A 297 -5.98 -4.58 -2.83
N HIS A 298 -5.20 -4.20 -3.83
CA HIS A 298 -4.81 -2.83 -4.11
C HIS A 298 -5.32 -2.42 -5.49
N ILE A 299 -5.91 -1.24 -5.52
CA ILE A 299 -6.38 -0.59 -6.73
C ILE A 299 -5.76 0.80 -6.74
N VAL A 300 -4.76 1.02 -7.59
CA VAL A 300 -3.89 2.21 -7.55
C VAL A 300 -3.98 2.97 -8.86
N SER A 301 -4.05 4.30 -8.76
CA SER A 301 -3.90 5.22 -9.88
C SER A 301 -2.82 6.25 -9.57
N MET A 302 -1.73 6.15 -10.31
CA MET A 302 -0.60 7.08 -10.26
C MET A 302 -0.30 7.53 -11.70
N PRO A 303 -1.25 8.28 -12.32
CA PRO A 303 -1.18 8.63 -13.73
C PRO A 303 0.07 9.47 -14.00
N GLY A 304 0.69 9.23 -15.16
CA GLY A 304 1.90 9.97 -15.55
C GLY A 304 3.18 9.56 -14.80
N VAL A 305 3.15 8.59 -13.89
CA VAL A 305 4.37 8.07 -13.25
C VAL A 305 4.47 6.55 -13.34
N LEU A 306 3.44 5.81 -12.92
CA LEU A 306 3.35 4.35 -13.12
C LEU A 306 2.20 4.00 -14.06
N MET A 307 0.97 3.97 -13.53
CA MET A 307 -0.21 3.43 -14.20
C MET A 307 -1.45 4.14 -13.67
N SER A 308 -2.39 4.44 -14.55
CA SER A 308 -3.72 4.94 -14.20
C SER A 308 -4.62 3.85 -13.60
N HIS A 309 -4.36 2.59 -13.95
CA HIS A 309 -5.11 1.42 -13.51
C HIS A 309 -4.17 0.30 -13.12
N LEU A 310 -3.78 0.20 -11.85
CA LEU A 310 -3.06 -0.95 -11.31
C LEU A 310 -3.97 -1.74 -10.37
N VAL A 311 -4.14 -3.02 -10.65
CA VAL A 311 -4.75 -3.99 -9.72
C VAL A 311 -3.65 -4.97 -9.30
N SER A 312 -3.43 -5.10 -8.00
CA SER A 312 -2.52 -6.09 -7.43
C SER A 312 -3.10 -6.60 -6.12
N GLY A 313 -2.59 -7.72 -5.63
CA GLY A 313 -3.11 -8.32 -4.40
C GLY A 313 -3.00 -9.83 -4.41
N PHE A 314 -3.36 -10.43 -3.29
CA PHE A 314 -3.23 -11.84 -3.05
C PHE A 314 -4.27 -12.35 -2.05
N VAL A 315 -4.50 -13.65 -2.11
CA VAL A 315 -5.39 -14.41 -1.24
C VAL A 315 -4.54 -15.51 -0.62
N VAL A 316 -4.61 -15.67 0.68
CA VAL A 316 -4.08 -16.83 1.40
C VAL A 316 -5.28 -17.62 1.90
N ASP A 317 -5.47 -18.81 1.34
CA ASP A 317 -6.56 -19.69 1.74
C ASP A 317 -6.26 -20.40 3.08
N THR A 318 -7.23 -21.14 3.61
CA THR A 318 -7.13 -21.82 4.90
C THR A 318 -6.05 -22.91 4.95
N SER A 319 -5.54 -23.35 3.79
CA SER A 319 -4.40 -24.27 3.70
C SER A 319 -3.04 -23.55 3.73
N GLY A 320 -3.04 -22.22 3.78
CA GLY A 320 -1.84 -21.39 3.67
C GLY A 320 -1.38 -21.17 2.24
N ARG A 321 -2.15 -21.60 1.23
CA ARG A 321 -1.79 -21.44 -0.17
C ARG A 321 -2.08 -20.02 -0.62
N LYS A 322 -1.04 -19.41 -1.19
CA LYS A 322 -1.02 -18.03 -1.67
C LYS A 322 -1.36 -17.97 -3.16
N THR A 323 -2.34 -17.16 -3.53
CA THR A 323 -2.76 -16.95 -4.92
C THR A 323 -2.95 -15.48 -5.23
N ASN A 324 -2.36 -15.00 -6.32
CA ASN A 324 -2.50 -13.61 -6.74
C ASN A 324 -3.91 -13.29 -7.28
N VAL A 325 -4.39 -12.08 -7.00
CA VAL A 325 -5.53 -11.48 -7.70
C VAL A 325 -5.05 -10.92 -9.04
N VAL A 326 -5.78 -11.21 -10.13
CA VAL A 326 -5.39 -10.82 -11.51
C VAL A 326 -6.27 -9.75 -12.13
N SER A 327 -7.46 -9.55 -11.58
CA SER A 327 -8.41 -8.51 -11.99
C SER A 327 -9.56 -8.44 -11.00
N ILE A 328 -10.33 -7.36 -11.10
CA ILE A 328 -11.63 -7.17 -10.44
C ILE A 328 -12.64 -6.67 -11.48
N ASP A 329 -13.94 -6.86 -11.23
CA ASP A 329 -15.00 -6.41 -12.14
C ASP A 329 -15.45 -4.96 -11.94
N LYS A 330 -14.98 -4.29 -10.88
CA LYS A 330 -15.12 -2.85 -10.67
C LYS A 330 -13.79 -2.14 -10.78
N ARG A 331 -13.74 -1.06 -11.55
CA ARG A 331 -12.56 -0.20 -11.62
C ARG A 331 -12.55 0.85 -10.51
N LEU A 332 -11.39 1.47 -10.29
CA LEU A 332 -11.20 2.52 -9.30
C LEU A 332 -12.16 3.71 -9.49
N ASP A 333 -12.37 4.12 -10.74
CA ASP A 333 -13.29 5.20 -11.13
C ASP A 333 -14.76 4.92 -10.77
N GLN A 334 -15.09 3.68 -10.41
CA GLN A 334 -16.44 3.26 -10.04
C GLN A 334 -16.63 3.16 -8.52
N ILE A 335 -15.60 3.48 -7.72
CA ILE A 335 -15.61 3.36 -6.26
C ILE A 335 -15.06 4.67 -5.66
N GLY A 336 -15.94 5.58 -5.25
CA GLY A 336 -15.56 6.81 -4.52
C GLY A 336 -14.75 7.84 -5.33
N GLU A 337 -15.00 7.97 -6.64
CA GLU A 337 -14.29 8.95 -7.50
C GLU A 337 -14.61 10.41 -7.17
N ASP A 338 -15.70 10.64 -6.44
CA ASP A 338 -16.15 11.94 -5.94
C ASP A 338 -15.31 12.49 -4.76
N GLY A 339 -14.24 11.78 -4.37
CA GLY A 339 -13.39 12.17 -3.24
C GLY A 339 -13.90 11.67 -1.89
N ILE A 340 -14.98 10.88 -1.86
CA ILE A 340 -15.60 10.41 -0.63
C ILE A 340 -15.57 8.87 -0.59
N PRO A 341 -14.90 8.25 0.41
CA PRO A 341 -14.95 6.80 0.59
C PRO A 341 -16.39 6.33 0.82
N PRO A 342 -16.94 5.42 -0.02
CA PRO A 342 -18.31 4.97 0.10
C PRO A 342 -18.53 4.21 1.41
N ASP A 343 -19.75 4.26 1.93
CA ASP A 343 -20.13 3.50 3.13
C ASP A 343 -20.25 1.99 2.84
N GLU A 344 -20.67 1.63 1.63
CA GLU A 344 -20.75 0.25 1.16
C GLU A 344 -20.39 0.14 -0.32
N TYR A 345 -19.66 -0.91 -0.68
CA TYR A 345 -19.42 -1.31 -2.07
C TYR A 345 -19.10 -2.80 -2.16
N SER A 346 -19.23 -3.35 -3.38
CA SER A 346 -18.98 -4.76 -3.63
C SER A 346 -18.38 -4.99 -5.02
N PHE A 347 -17.56 -6.00 -5.18
CA PHE A 347 -16.95 -6.38 -6.46
C PHE A 347 -16.63 -7.88 -6.47
N ASN A 348 -16.40 -8.43 -7.65
CA ASN A 348 -15.81 -9.75 -7.81
C ASN A 348 -14.31 -9.60 -8.10
N ALA A 349 -13.49 -10.32 -7.34
CA ALA A 349 -12.06 -10.49 -7.60
C ALA A 349 -11.78 -11.84 -8.26
N TYR A 350 -10.93 -11.83 -9.26
CA TYR A 350 -10.54 -13.02 -10.01
C TYR A 350 -9.11 -13.39 -9.66
N THR A 351 -8.88 -14.63 -9.28
CA THR A 351 -7.56 -15.12 -8.87
C THR A 351 -6.84 -15.85 -10.00
N ALA A 352 -5.52 -15.99 -9.88
CA ALA A 352 -4.68 -16.62 -10.89
C ALA A 352 -4.98 -18.12 -11.10
N ASP A 353 -5.57 -18.79 -10.11
CA ASP A 353 -6.01 -20.20 -10.20
C ASP A 353 -7.46 -20.35 -10.71
N GLY A 354 -8.08 -19.26 -11.18
CA GLY A 354 -9.39 -19.28 -11.82
C GLY A 354 -10.58 -19.18 -10.86
N GLN A 355 -10.35 -18.91 -9.57
CA GLN A 355 -11.44 -18.67 -8.64
C GLN A 355 -11.99 -17.25 -8.76
N THR A 356 -13.25 -17.09 -8.34
CA THR A 356 -13.92 -15.81 -8.22
C THR A 356 -14.30 -15.61 -6.76
N LEU A 357 -13.93 -14.46 -6.20
CA LEU A 357 -14.27 -14.05 -4.85
C LEU A 357 -15.27 -12.90 -4.92
N SER A 358 -16.48 -13.11 -4.44
CA SER A 358 -17.49 -12.06 -4.30
C SER A 358 -17.26 -11.33 -2.98
N VAL A 359 -16.83 -10.07 -3.05
CA VAL A 359 -16.45 -9.26 -1.90
C VAL A 359 -17.46 -8.14 -1.70
N ARG A 360 -17.98 -7.99 -0.49
CA ARG A 360 -18.76 -6.83 -0.03
C ARG A 360 -18.07 -6.22 1.17
N ILE A 361 -17.97 -4.89 1.19
CA ILE A 361 -17.31 -4.12 2.24
C ILE A 361 -18.29 -3.08 2.77
N THR A 362 -18.41 -2.99 4.09
CA THR A 362 -19.21 -1.97 4.79
C THR A 362 -18.32 -1.23 5.78
N LYS A 363 -18.18 0.08 5.58
CA LYS A 363 -17.42 0.99 6.43
C LYS A 363 -18.07 1.07 7.83
N THR A 364 -17.24 1.07 8.87
CA THR A 364 -17.72 1.17 10.26
C THR A 364 -17.19 2.40 10.98
N VAL A 365 -15.90 2.67 10.86
CA VAL A 365 -15.23 3.82 11.48
C VAL A 365 -14.22 4.34 10.49
N SER A 366 -14.18 5.65 10.26
CA SER A 366 -13.20 6.28 9.37
C SER A 366 -12.58 7.48 10.06
N MET A 367 -11.33 7.75 9.71
CA MET A 367 -10.64 8.99 10.03
C MET A 367 -9.90 9.46 8.79
N THR A 368 -9.40 10.70 8.80
CA THR A 368 -8.58 11.25 7.71
C THR A 368 -7.34 11.90 8.29
N TYR A 369 -6.20 11.65 7.67
CA TYR A 369 -4.92 12.34 7.88
C TYR A 369 -4.35 12.80 6.55
N TYR A 370 -3.36 13.67 6.65
CA TYR A 370 -2.68 14.25 5.52
C TYR A 370 -1.21 13.87 5.50
N CYS A 371 -0.79 13.37 4.35
CA CYS A 371 0.59 13.01 4.05
C CYS A 371 1.22 13.99 3.07
N GLY A 372 2.54 14.09 3.10
CA GLY A 372 3.29 15.04 2.28
C GLY A 372 3.44 16.41 2.92
N LYS A 373 4.46 17.14 2.45
CA LYS A 373 4.87 18.43 3.02
C LYS A 373 3.77 19.47 2.89
N GLN A 374 2.92 19.38 1.88
CA GLN A 374 1.84 20.33 1.68
C GLN A 374 0.48 19.70 1.91
N TRP A 375 0.41 18.60 2.67
CA TRP A 375 -0.82 17.80 2.78
C TRP A 375 -1.27 17.32 1.39
N ASP A 376 -0.31 16.88 0.59
CA ASP A 376 -0.45 16.51 -0.82
C ASP A 376 -1.42 15.34 -1.04
N ALA A 377 -1.54 14.45 -0.05
CA ALA A 377 -2.48 13.34 -0.05
C ALA A 377 -3.38 13.40 1.19
N ALA A 378 -4.68 13.16 0.99
CA ALA A 378 -5.65 12.92 2.04
C ALA A 378 -5.92 11.41 2.11
N ILE A 379 -5.57 10.79 3.23
CA ILE A 379 -5.69 9.34 3.41
C ILE A 379 -6.71 9.07 4.50
N SER A 380 -7.66 8.20 4.18
CA SER A 380 -8.76 7.82 5.04
C SER A 380 -8.79 6.31 5.26
N PRO A 381 -8.13 5.80 6.31
CA PRO A 381 -8.31 4.41 6.69
C PRO A 381 -9.66 4.28 7.37
N TYR A 382 -10.28 3.13 7.12
CA TYR A 382 -11.45 2.74 7.85
C TYR A 382 -11.41 1.28 8.25
N LEU A 383 -11.94 1.03 9.45
CA LEU A 383 -12.33 -0.30 9.87
C LEU A 383 -13.59 -0.68 9.07
N CYS A 384 -13.61 -1.90 8.53
CA CYS A 384 -14.76 -2.40 7.81
C CYS A 384 -15.20 -3.78 8.28
N LYS A 385 -16.49 -4.04 8.07
CA LYS A 385 -17.01 -5.41 7.95
C LYS A 385 -16.85 -5.84 6.50
N ALA A 386 -16.51 -7.09 6.30
CA ALA A 386 -16.41 -7.71 4.99
C ALA A 386 -17.35 -8.91 4.91
N GLN A 387 -17.77 -9.24 3.70
CA GLN A 387 -18.34 -10.53 3.38
C GLN A 387 -17.66 -11.04 2.11
N VAL A 388 -17.11 -12.24 2.17
CA VAL A 388 -16.41 -12.89 1.05
C VAL A 388 -17.08 -14.22 0.77
N ASN A 389 -17.65 -14.38 -0.43
CA ASN A 389 -18.42 -15.57 -0.82
C ASN A 389 -19.51 -15.96 0.21
N GLY A 390 -20.13 -14.95 0.84
CA GLY A 390 -21.14 -15.14 1.88
C GLY A 390 -20.59 -15.29 3.30
N VAL A 391 -19.30 -15.59 3.47
CA VAL A 391 -18.64 -15.73 4.77
C VAL A 391 -18.31 -14.35 5.35
N ALA A 392 -18.64 -14.15 6.62
CA ALA A 392 -18.33 -12.90 7.30
C ALA A 392 -16.83 -12.72 7.49
N GLY A 393 -16.42 -11.46 7.58
CA GLY A 393 -15.04 -11.07 7.82
C GLY A 393 -14.95 -9.64 8.27
N ARG A 394 -13.73 -9.20 8.51
CA ARG A 394 -13.38 -7.86 9.00
C ARG A 394 -12.12 -7.39 8.31
N GLY A 395 -11.91 -6.09 8.28
CA GLY A 395 -10.75 -5.58 7.59
C GLY A 395 -10.45 -4.14 7.89
N MET A 396 -9.35 -3.71 7.29
CA MET A 396 -9.08 -2.31 7.05
C MET A 396 -9.18 -2.06 5.55
N CYS A 397 -9.71 -0.91 5.17
CA CYS A 397 -9.38 -0.36 3.87
C CYS A 397 -8.83 1.06 4.02
N GLU A 398 -7.97 1.47 3.11
CA GLU A 398 -7.35 2.78 3.07
C GLU A 398 -7.68 3.43 1.73
N PHE A 399 -8.33 4.57 1.79
CA PHE A 399 -8.66 5.38 0.61
C PHE A 399 -7.77 6.61 0.61
N GLU A 400 -7.02 6.78 -0.45
CA GLU A 400 -6.22 7.97 -0.65
C GLU A 400 -6.74 8.78 -1.82
N TYR A 401 -6.64 10.09 -1.68
CA TYR A 401 -6.96 11.06 -2.72
C TYR A 401 -5.88 12.12 -2.78
N PHE A 402 -5.50 12.47 -4.01
CA PHE A 402 -4.72 13.66 -4.25
C PHE A 402 -5.46 14.89 -3.72
N ASN A 403 -4.73 15.70 -2.95
CA ASN A 403 -5.30 16.83 -2.26
C ASN A 403 -4.75 18.15 -2.82
N ALA A 404 -5.36 18.61 -3.91
CA ALA A 404 -4.99 19.85 -4.58
C ALA A 404 -5.08 21.11 -3.68
N GLN A 405 -5.89 21.06 -2.61
CA GLN A 405 -6.07 22.17 -1.67
C GLN A 405 -5.22 22.03 -0.40
N GLY A 406 -4.36 21.00 -0.31
CA GLY A 406 -3.61 20.67 0.90
C GLY A 406 -2.83 21.85 1.47
N ALA A 407 -2.10 22.57 0.60
CA ALA A 407 -1.27 23.70 1.03
C ALA A 407 -2.10 24.83 1.68
N GLN A 408 -3.29 25.10 1.15
CA GLN A 408 -4.20 26.10 1.68
C GLN A 408 -4.81 25.62 3.01
N MET A 409 -5.32 24.39 3.05
CA MET A 409 -5.91 23.82 4.26
C MET A 409 -4.91 23.76 5.41
N ARG A 410 -3.65 23.42 5.13
CA ARG A 410 -2.59 23.38 6.13
C ARG A 410 -2.32 24.77 6.73
N ARG A 411 -2.31 25.83 5.91
CA ARG A 411 -2.11 27.21 6.39
C ARG A 411 -3.23 27.62 7.33
N THR A 412 -4.49 27.42 6.91
CA THR A 412 -5.66 27.73 7.73
C THR A 412 -5.66 26.92 9.03
N HIS A 413 -5.29 25.64 8.99
CA HIS A 413 -5.15 24.84 10.20
C HIS A 413 -4.13 25.42 11.18
N ASN A 414 -2.93 25.77 10.69
CA ASN A 414 -1.88 26.34 11.53
C ASN A 414 -2.32 27.66 12.17
N GLU A 415 -2.99 28.54 11.41
CA GLU A 415 -3.52 29.82 11.91
C GLU A 415 -4.55 29.64 13.03
N LEU A 416 -5.41 28.63 12.94
CA LEU A 416 -6.42 28.34 13.97
C LEU A 416 -5.81 27.71 15.23
N THR A 417 -4.69 27.00 15.11
CA THR A 417 -4.03 26.33 16.26
C THR A 417 -3.05 27.22 17.02
N THR A 418 -2.68 28.39 16.47
CA THR A 418 -1.75 29.34 17.10
C THR A 418 -2.43 30.54 17.77
N MET A 419 -3.74 30.72 17.56
CA MET A 419 -4.60 31.59 18.37
C MET A 419 -5.05 30.87 19.63
#